data_AF-A0AAV5V7E9-F1
#
_entry.id   AF-A0AAV5V7E9-F1
#
_cell.length_a   1.000
_cell.length_b   1.000
_cell.length_c   1.000
_cell.angle_alpha   90.00
_cell.angle_beta   90.00
_cell.angle_gamma   90.00
#
_symmetry.space_group_name_H-M   'P 1'
#
loop_
_entity.id
_entity.type
_entity.pdbx_description
1 polymer ?
#
loop_
_entity_poly.entity_id
_entity_poly.type
_entity_poly.pdbx_seq_one_letter_code
_entity_poly.pdbx_strand_id
1 'polypeptide(L)'
;MIRELLGIFVLPEENEEELSGFERGVRTTIDRVYRFVLASFFAYHTFQFMFSPIWMHGYVWSLNLPIDLDMADKSAGLIVDHQLKQVCYLERRVHALLLTISLMIMLWRCGFASCSQRVTTLLSLGFVSSIIVAFVRATQMKQRLFSALHEACYMFVMIFVVGLCLCIRLPSDSIHRFPVEAKIEKSEKEEETKKND
;
A
#
# COMPACT_ATOMS: atom_id res chain seq x y z
N MET A 1 1.00 -21.98 4.35
CA MET A 1 0.14 -20.94 4.93
C MET A 1 0.22 -19.60 4.19
N ILE A 2 1.36 -18.89 4.16
CA ILE A 2 1.50 -17.62 3.41
C ILE A 2 1.24 -17.82 1.90
N ARG A 3 1.72 -18.93 1.32
CA ARG A 3 1.53 -19.27 -0.10
C ARG A 3 0.06 -19.49 -0.49
N GLU A 4 -0.74 -20.10 0.38
CA GLU A 4 -2.19 -20.27 0.15
C GLU A 4 -2.94 -18.96 0.34
N LEU A 5 -2.52 -18.16 1.32
CA LEU A 5 -3.09 -16.83 1.51
C LEU A 5 -2.82 -15.94 0.29
N LEU A 6 -1.61 -15.99 -0.28
CA LEU A 6 -1.22 -15.27 -1.50
C LEU A 6 -1.92 -15.81 -2.76
N GLY A 7 -2.21 -17.12 -2.81
CA GLY A 7 -2.96 -17.75 -3.90
C GLY A 7 -4.44 -17.32 -3.97
N ILE A 8 -5.01 -16.83 -2.86
CA ILE A 8 -6.34 -16.19 -2.87
C ILE A 8 -6.30 -14.83 -3.59
N PHE A 9 -5.16 -14.13 -3.57
CA PHE A 9 -5.00 -12.80 -4.17
C PHE A 9 -4.57 -12.83 -5.64
N VAL A 10 -4.16 -13.99 -6.17
CA VAL A 10 -3.58 -14.14 -7.50
C VAL A 10 -4.26 -15.31 -8.20
N LEU A 11 -4.99 -15.02 -9.28
CA LEU A 11 -5.53 -16.07 -10.15
C LEU A 11 -4.37 -16.95 -10.66
N PRO A 12 -4.48 -18.30 -10.62
CA PRO A 12 -3.45 -19.16 -11.16
C PRO A 12 -3.24 -18.86 -12.65
N GLU A 13 -1.98 -18.64 -13.05
CA GLU A 13 -1.59 -18.53 -14.45
C GLU A 13 -1.67 -19.92 -15.08
N GLU A 14 -2.77 -20.20 -15.78
CA GLU A 14 -2.83 -21.27 -16.77
C GLU A 14 -2.05 -20.83 -18.03
N ASN A 15 -1.47 -21.79 -18.73
CA ASN A 15 -0.55 -21.59 -19.86
C ASN A 15 -1.04 -20.48 -20.80
N GLU A 16 -0.30 -19.35 -20.87
CA GLU A 16 -0.73 -18.18 -21.65
C GLU A 16 -0.94 -18.48 -23.15
N GLU A 17 -0.34 -19.57 -23.64
CA GLU A 17 -0.45 -20.06 -25.02
C GLU A 17 -1.81 -20.72 -25.32
N GLU A 18 -2.57 -21.15 -24.30
CA GLU A 18 -3.88 -21.82 -24.46
C GLU A 18 -5.07 -20.84 -24.36
N LEU A 19 -4.82 -19.60 -23.95
CA LEU A 19 -5.84 -18.62 -23.62
C LEU A 19 -6.20 -17.69 -24.80
N SER A 20 -7.49 -17.54 -25.09
CA SER A 20 -7.99 -16.56 -26.05
C SER A 20 -7.65 -15.13 -25.62
N GLY A 21 -7.34 -14.24 -26.58
CA GLY A 21 -7.00 -12.84 -26.29
C GLY A 21 -8.09 -12.07 -25.55
N PHE A 22 -9.36 -12.45 -25.75
CA PHE A 22 -10.48 -11.90 -24.98
C PHE A 22 -10.42 -12.31 -23.50
N GLU A 23 -10.15 -13.60 -23.23
CA GLU A 23 -10.05 -14.12 -21.87
C GLU A 23 -8.88 -13.49 -21.11
N ARG A 24 -7.74 -13.30 -21.78
CA ARG A 24 -6.59 -12.58 -21.22
C ARG A 24 -6.95 -11.14 -20.83
N GLY A 25 -7.72 -10.46 -21.69
CA GLY A 25 -8.21 -9.10 -21.43
C GLY A 25 -9.16 -9.02 -20.24
N VAL A 26 -10.09 -9.98 -20.12
CA VAL A 26 -11.03 -10.08 -19.00
C VAL A 26 -10.29 -10.38 -17.69
N ARG A 27 -9.38 -11.37 -17.67
CA ARG A 27 -8.58 -11.72 -16.49
C ARG A 27 -7.73 -10.55 -16.01
N THR A 28 -7.07 -9.84 -16.93
CA THR A 28 -6.29 -8.64 -16.60
C THR A 28 -7.16 -7.52 -16.01
N THR A 29 -8.37 -7.34 -16.55
CA THR A 29 -9.31 -6.35 -16.03
C THR A 29 -9.77 -6.72 -14.61
N ILE A 30 -10.13 -7.99 -14.40
CA ILE A 30 -10.57 -8.50 -13.08
C ILE A 30 -9.45 -8.33 -12.04
N ASP A 31 -8.22 -8.71 -12.36
CA ASP A 31 -7.06 -8.55 -11.47
C ASP A 31 -6.85 -7.07 -11.08
N ARG A 32 -6.90 -6.15 -12.05
CA ARG A 32 -6.76 -4.72 -11.80
C ARG A 32 -7.88 -4.17 -10.92
N VAL A 33 -9.13 -4.55 -11.19
CA VAL A 33 -10.28 -4.13 -10.39
C VAL A 33 -10.18 -4.67 -8.97
N TYR A 34 -9.83 -5.94 -8.81
CA TYR A 34 -9.64 -6.57 -7.52
C TYR A 34 -8.56 -5.86 -6.69
N ARG A 35 -7.39 -5.61 -7.28
CA ARG A 35 -6.29 -4.86 -6.62
C ARG A 35 -6.70 -3.45 -6.25
N PHE A 36 -7.46 -2.77 -7.11
CA PHE A 36 -7.98 -1.44 -6.82
C PHE A 36 -8.95 -1.43 -5.63
N VAL A 37 -9.88 -2.39 -5.58
CA VAL A 37 -10.81 -2.55 -4.45
C VAL A 37 -10.04 -2.83 -3.16
N LEU A 38 -9.06 -3.73 -3.22
CA LEU A 38 -8.22 -4.08 -2.08
C LEU A 38 -7.40 -2.88 -1.59
N ALA A 39 -6.77 -2.14 -2.50
CA ALA A 39 -6.02 -0.93 -2.19
C ALA A 39 -6.92 0.13 -1.54
N SER A 40 -8.14 0.31 -2.06
CA SER A 40 -9.13 1.24 -1.51
C SER A 40 -9.60 0.83 -0.11
N PHE A 41 -9.77 -0.48 0.13
CA PHE A 41 -10.09 -1.02 1.45
C PHE A 41 -8.98 -0.70 2.45
N PHE A 42 -7.72 -1.01 2.12
CA PHE A 42 -6.58 -0.71 2.99
C PHE A 42 -6.38 0.80 3.19
N ALA A 43 -6.60 1.61 2.15
CA ALA A 43 -6.55 3.06 2.25
C ALA A 43 -7.55 3.60 3.28
N TYR A 44 -8.79 3.13 3.22
CA TYR A 44 -9.83 3.52 4.17
C TYR A 44 -9.50 3.10 5.61
N HIS A 45 -9.06 1.85 5.81
CA HIS A 45 -8.72 1.35 7.15
C HIS A 45 -7.47 2.01 7.72
N THR A 46 -6.47 2.32 6.90
CA THR A 46 -5.27 3.04 7.32
C THR A 46 -5.63 4.45 7.77
N PHE A 47 -6.52 5.14 7.05
CA PHE A 47 -7.02 6.45 7.48
C PHE A 47 -7.73 6.37 8.84
N GLN A 48 -8.64 5.41 9.02
CA GLN A 48 -9.34 5.21 10.29
C GLN A 48 -8.39 4.87 11.43
N PHE A 49 -7.35 4.07 11.18
CA PHE A 49 -6.35 3.74 12.18
C PHE A 49 -5.47 4.95 12.55
N MET A 50 -4.97 5.69 11.56
CA MET A 50 -4.05 6.80 11.78
C MET A 50 -4.73 8.02 12.41
N PHE A 51 -5.97 8.32 12.04
CA PHE A 51 -6.63 9.55 12.49
C PHE A 51 -7.69 9.33 13.56
N SER A 52 -7.89 8.11 14.05
CA SER A 52 -8.85 7.86 15.14
C SER A 52 -8.27 8.27 16.50
N PRO A 53 -8.96 9.14 17.26
CA PRO A 53 -8.60 9.51 18.63
C PRO A 53 -8.63 8.34 19.62
N ILE A 54 -9.18 7.18 19.24
CA ILE A 54 -9.12 5.95 20.05
C ILE A 54 -7.67 5.50 20.22
N TRP A 55 -6.82 5.77 19.22
CA TRP A 55 -5.39 5.47 19.28
C TRP A 55 -4.60 6.69 19.72
N MET A 56 -3.52 6.47 20.47
CA MET A 56 -2.71 7.54 21.07
C MET A 56 -2.18 8.54 20.04
N HIS A 57 -1.69 8.08 18.88
CA HIS A 57 -1.18 8.98 17.83
C HIS A 57 -2.30 9.85 17.22
N GLY A 58 -3.47 9.27 16.99
CA GLY A 58 -4.65 9.99 16.49
C GLY A 58 -5.23 10.95 17.54
N TYR A 59 -5.15 10.60 18.82
CA TYR A 59 -5.54 11.48 19.93
C TYR A 59 -4.65 12.71 19.99
N VAL A 60 -3.33 12.52 20.02
CA VAL A 60 -2.35 13.63 20.05
C VAL A 60 -2.44 14.48 18.78
N TRP A 61 -2.73 13.88 17.62
CA TRP A 61 -2.99 14.62 16.40
C TRP A 61 -4.22 15.53 16.56
N SER A 62 -5.32 14.98 17.10
CA SER A 62 -6.58 15.71 17.30
C SER A 62 -6.43 16.89 18.26
N LEU A 63 -5.60 16.76 19.30
CA LEU A 63 -5.27 17.85 20.24
C LEU A 63 -4.44 18.97 19.62
N ASN A 64 -3.75 18.69 18.52
CA ASN A 64 -2.90 19.64 17.82
C ASN A 64 -3.58 20.30 16.62
N LEU A 65 -4.85 19.97 16.37
CA LEU A 65 -5.65 20.68 15.38
C LEU A 65 -5.98 22.09 15.88
N PRO A 66 -5.98 23.11 15.00
CA PRO A 66 -6.40 24.46 15.34
C PRO A 66 -7.93 24.50 15.44
N ILE A 67 -8.49 23.90 16.49
CA ILE A 67 -9.93 23.93 16.77
C ILE A 67 -10.12 24.85 17.98
N ASP A 68 -11.06 25.79 17.88
CA ASP A 68 -11.41 26.76 18.94
C ASP A 68 -12.01 26.13 20.21
N LEU A 69 -12.03 24.80 20.29
CA LEU A 69 -12.51 24.04 21.42
C LEU A 69 -11.32 23.41 22.13
N ASP A 70 -11.23 23.61 23.44
CA ASP A 70 -10.26 22.87 24.25
C ASP A 70 -10.64 21.39 24.27
N MET A 71 -9.93 20.61 23.44
CA MET A 71 -10.10 19.17 23.33
C MET A 71 -9.31 18.42 24.41
N ALA A 72 -8.45 19.10 25.18
CA ALA A 72 -7.59 18.47 26.18
C ALA A 72 -8.39 17.85 27.33
N ASP A 73 -9.52 18.46 27.69
CA ASP A 73 -10.40 17.99 28.77
C ASP A 73 -11.44 16.96 28.31
N LYS A 74 -11.42 16.57 27.03
CA LYS A 74 -12.43 15.69 26.43
C LYS A 74 -11.93 14.26 26.30
N SER A 75 -12.82 13.32 26.57
CA SER A 75 -12.53 11.90 26.34
C SER A 75 -12.35 11.62 24.84
N ALA A 76 -11.51 10.63 24.52
CA ALA A 76 -11.26 10.19 23.14
C ALA A 76 -12.56 9.88 22.36
N GLY A 77 -13.54 9.25 23.02
CA GLY A 77 -14.84 8.96 22.40
C GLY A 77 -15.61 10.21 21.99
N LEU A 78 -15.58 11.26 22.82
CA LEU A 78 -16.27 12.52 22.53
C LEU A 78 -15.58 13.31 21.39
N ILE A 79 -14.25 13.17 21.27
CA ILE A 79 -13.49 13.70 20.13
C ILE A 79 -13.84 12.94 18.85
N VAL A 80 -13.92 11.60 18.90
CA VAL A 80 -14.35 10.76 17.78
C VAL A 80 -15.75 11.16 17.31
N ASP A 81 -16.69 11.30 18.22
CA ASP A 81 -18.07 11.70 17.92
C ASP A 81 -18.13 13.10 17.27
N HIS A 82 -17.31 14.04 17.77
CA HIS A 82 -17.20 15.36 17.18
C HIS A 82 -16.65 15.30 15.75
N GLN A 83 -15.61 14.52 15.50
CA GLN A 83 -15.04 14.32 14.17
C GLN A 83 -16.02 13.63 13.21
N LEU A 84 -16.84 12.70 13.71
CA LEU A 84 -17.87 12.02 12.91
C LEU A 84 -19.04 12.94 12.57
N LYS A 85 -19.35 13.92 13.43
CA LYS A 85 -20.32 14.98 13.13
C LYS A 85 -19.82 15.96 12.08
N GLN A 86 -18.52 16.26 12.06
CA GLN A 86 -17.93 17.16 11.07
C GLN A 86 -17.70 16.48 9.71
N VAL A 87 -17.18 15.25 9.72
CA VAL A 87 -16.87 14.50 8.50
C VAL A 87 -17.57 13.16 8.54
N CYS A 88 -18.58 13.02 7.70
CA CYS A 88 -19.42 11.82 7.67
C CYS A 88 -18.68 10.60 7.10
N TYR A 89 -19.21 9.40 7.33
CA TYR A 89 -18.60 8.17 6.83
C TYR A 89 -18.48 8.13 5.30
N LEU A 90 -19.43 8.75 4.58
CA LEU A 90 -19.42 8.79 3.12
C LEU A 90 -18.25 9.62 2.59
N GLU A 91 -18.04 10.83 3.14
CA GLU A 91 -16.92 11.70 2.78
C GLU A 91 -15.57 11.02 3.00
N ARG A 92 -15.41 10.31 4.13
CA ARG A 92 -14.19 9.54 4.41
C ARG A 92 -13.94 8.44 3.38
N ARG A 93 -14.99 7.75 2.92
CA ARG A 93 -14.89 6.72 1.87
C ARG A 93 -14.53 7.33 0.52
N VAL A 94 -15.20 8.43 0.14
CA VAL A 94 -14.91 9.15 -1.11
C VAL A 94 -13.46 9.67 -1.10
N HIS A 95 -13.00 10.23 0.01
CA HIS A 95 -11.62 10.67 0.18
C HIS A 95 -10.61 9.53 0.01
N ALA A 96 -10.87 8.37 0.62
CA ALA A 96 -10.01 7.19 0.46
C ALA A 96 -9.95 6.69 -0.99
N LEU A 97 -11.07 6.69 -1.71
CA LEU A 97 -11.13 6.34 -3.14
C LEU A 97 -10.33 7.32 -3.99
N LEU A 98 -10.54 8.62 -3.81
CA LEU A 98 -9.81 9.66 -4.54
C LEU A 98 -8.30 9.57 -4.30
N LEU A 99 -7.88 9.38 -3.04
CA LEU A 99 -6.48 9.19 -2.69
C LEU A 99 -5.88 7.96 -3.38
N THR A 100 -6.61 6.85 -3.39
CA THR A 100 -6.17 5.61 -4.07
C THR A 100 -6.01 5.83 -5.57
N ILE A 101 -6.94 6.54 -6.21
CA ILE A 101 -6.86 6.91 -7.63
C ILE A 101 -5.64 7.83 -7.88
N SER A 102 -5.42 8.84 -7.04
CA SER A 102 -4.26 9.74 -7.16
C SER A 102 -2.94 8.99 -7.04
N LEU A 103 -2.82 8.08 -6.07
CA LEU A 103 -1.63 7.23 -5.90
C LEU A 103 -1.44 6.27 -7.07
N MET A 104 -2.51 5.68 -7.59
CA MET A 104 -2.46 4.84 -8.79
C MET A 104 -1.92 5.62 -9.99
N ILE A 105 -2.41 6.84 -10.22
CA ILE A 105 -1.93 7.70 -11.31
C ILE A 105 -0.46 8.05 -11.10
N MET A 106 -0.06 8.43 -9.89
CA MET A 106 1.33 8.76 -9.56
C MET A 106 2.26 7.56 -9.83
N LEU A 107 1.92 6.38 -9.33
CA LEU A 107 2.70 5.16 -9.54
C LEU A 107 2.78 4.78 -11.02
N TRP A 108 1.68 4.94 -11.76
CA TRP A 108 1.69 4.73 -13.21
C TRP A 108 2.64 5.69 -13.92
N ARG A 109 2.61 6.98 -13.58
CA ARG A 109 3.55 7.98 -14.12
C ARG A 109 5.00 7.68 -13.77
N CYS A 110 5.26 7.08 -12.61
CA CYS A 110 6.58 6.60 -12.19
C CYS A 110 7.01 5.28 -12.88
N GLY A 111 6.20 4.72 -13.78
CA GLY A 111 6.57 3.53 -14.56
C GLY A 111 6.33 2.19 -13.87
N PHE A 112 5.66 2.18 -12.70
CA PHE A 112 5.32 0.94 -11.98
C PHE A 112 4.32 0.05 -12.75
N ALA A 113 3.61 0.60 -13.74
CA ALA A 113 2.71 -0.18 -14.60
C ALA A 113 3.46 -0.96 -15.69
N SER A 114 4.59 -0.44 -16.16
CA SER A 114 5.29 -0.95 -17.34
C SER A 114 6.43 -1.91 -16.98
N CYS A 115 7.10 -1.70 -15.84
CA CYS A 115 8.27 -2.48 -15.43
C CYS A 115 8.11 -3.01 -14.01
N SER A 116 8.63 -4.23 -13.76
CA SER A 116 8.77 -4.74 -12.39
C SER A 116 9.80 -3.89 -11.64
N GLN A 117 9.33 -3.13 -10.66
CA GLN A 117 10.15 -2.24 -9.84
C GLN A 117 10.47 -2.91 -8.50
N ARG A 118 11.64 -2.59 -7.94
CA ARG A 118 12.03 -3.09 -6.62
C ARG A 118 11.19 -2.42 -5.53
N VAL A 119 10.90 -3.15 -4.46
CA VAL A 119 10.22 -2.61 -3.26
C VAL A 119 10.98 -1.42 -2.67
N THR A 120 12.31 -1.40 -2.79
CA THR A 120 13.16 -0.27 -2.37
C THR A 120 12.80 1.02 -3.09
N THR A 121 12.48 0.96 -4.39
CA THR A 121 12.08 2.14 -5.17
C THR A 121 10.75 2.71 -4.65
N LEU A 122 9.81 1.83 -4.29
CA LEU A 122 8.54 2.24 -3.69
C LEU A 122 8.75 2.89 -2.31
N LEU A 123 9.65 2.33 -1.49
CA LEU A 123 10.02 2.91 -0.19
C LEU A 123 10.67 4.28 -0.34
N SER A 124 11.61 4.44 -1.27
CA SER A 124 12.25 5.73 -1.55
C SER A 124 11.26 6.77 -2.05
N LEU A 125 10.34 6.39 -2.95
CA LEU A 125 9.28 7.27 -3.42
C LEU A 125 8.37 7.71 -2.27
N GLY A 126 7.92 6.77 -1.44
CA GLY A 126 7.13 7.06 -0.25
C GLY A 126 7.82 8.03 0.68
N PHE A 127 9.11 7.83 0.95
CA PHE A 127 9.89 8.69 1.85
C PHE A 127 10.00 10.12 1.32
N VAL A 128 10.39 10.28 0.04
CA VAL A 128 10.54 11.60 -0.58
C VAL A 128 9.20 12.34 -0.63
N SER A 129 8.13 11.67 -1.08
CA SER A 129 6.79 12.26 -1.11
C SER A 129 6.32 12.69 0.28
N SER A 130 6.66 11.94 1.32
CA SER A 130 6.27 12.25 2.70
C SER A 130 6.99 13.48 3.25
N ILE A 131 8.28 13.64 2.93
CA ILE A 131 9.04 14.86 3.28
C ILE A 131 8.41 16.08 2.61
N ILE A 132 8.06 15.96 1.33
CA ILE A 132 7.40 17.04 0.58
C ILE A 132 6.07 17.41 1.25
N VAL A 133 5.26 16.42 1.61
CA VAL A 133 3.99 16.65 2.31
C VAL A 133 4.21 17.33 3.66
N ALA A 134 5.19 16.88 4.45
CA ALA A 134 5.52 17.51 5.73
C ALA A 134 5.84 19.00 5.57
N PHE A 135 6.65 19.33 4.56
CA PHE A 135 7.06 20.69 4.27
C PHE A 135 5.89 21.56 3.76
N VAL A 136 5.11 21.04 2.80
CA VAL A 136 3.92 21.73 2.29
C VAL A 136 2.91 21.97 3.41
N ARG A 137 2.70 21.01 4.31
CA ARG A 137 1.79 21.21 5.45
C ARG A 137 2.30 22.22 6.46
N ALA A 138 3.60 22.18 6.79
CA ALA A 138 4.22 23.16 7.68
C ALA A 138 4.15 24.60 7.14
N THR A 139 4.05 24.77 5.82
CA THR A 139 3.98 26.10 5.16
C THR A 139 2.54 26.58 4.92
N GLN A 140 1.61 25.68 4.57
CA GLN A 140 0.22 26.01 4.28
C GLN A 140 -0.60 26.34 5.53
N MET A 141 -0.39 25.56 6.58
CA MET A 141 -1.05 25.73 7.84
C MET A 141 0.05 26.14 8.81
N LYS A 142 -0.15 27.15 9.67
CA LYS A 142 0.70 27.37 10.85
C LYS A 142 0.53 26.22 11.87
N GLN A 143 0.52 24.99 11.38
CA GLN A 143 0.30 23.74 12.10
C GLN A 143 1.53 23.42 12.93
N ARG A 144 1.29 22.80 14.08
CA ARG A 144 2.36 22.32 14.96
C ARG A 144 3.12 21.18 14.27
N LEU A 145 4.42 21.10 14.54
CA LEU A 145 5.35 20.11 13.96
C LEU A 145 4.80 18.67 14.04
N PHE A 146 4.15 18.31 15.15
CA PHE A 146 3.56 16.98 15.33
C PHE A 146 2.48 16.66 14.27
N SER A 147 1.60 17.60 13.94
CA SER A 147 0.55 17.38 12.93
C SER A 147 1.15 17.17 11.55
N ALA A 148 2.15 17.99 11.19
CA ALA A 148 2.84 17.86 9.90
C ALA A 148 3.58 16.52 9.78
N LEU A 149 4.28 16.09 10.84
CA LEU A 149 4.99 14.82 10.88
C LEU A 149 4.02 13.62 10.82
N HIS A 150 2.90 13.70 11.53
CA HIS A 150 1.87 12.66 11.54
C HIS A 150 1.24 12.49 10.15
N GLU A 151 0.90 13.59 9.47
CA GLU A 151 0.40 13.54 8.09
C GLU A 151 1.44 13.02 7.10
N ALA A 152 2.72 13.36 7.29
CA ALA A 152 3.81 12.81 6.50
C ALA A 152 3.96 11.29 6.69
N CYS A 153 3.91 10.82 7.94
CA CYS A 153 3.95 9.39 8.25
C CYS A 153 2.76 8.66 7.62
N TYR A 154 1.55 9.24 7.70
CA TYR A 154 0.38 8.70 7.01
C TYR A 154 0.62 8.58 5.50
N MET A 155 1.13 9.63 4.84
CA MET A 155 1.41 9.58 3.40
C MET A 155 2.46 8.52 3.04
N PHE A 156 3.48 8.32 3.87
CA PHE A 156 4.47 7.26 3.69
C PHE A 156 3.80 5.88 3.69
N VAL A 157 3.02 5.60 4.74
CA VAL A 157 2.31 4.32 4.91
C VAL A 157 1.32 4.11 3.75
N MET A 158 0.61 5.15 3.34
CA MET A 158 -0.34 5.08 2.23
C MET A 158 0.32 4.72 0.91
N ILE A 159 1.40 5.42 0.53
CA ILE A 159 2.14 5.13 -0.71
C ILE A 159 2.67 3.70 -0.69
N PHE A 160 3.18 3.26 0.46
CA PHE A 160 3.69 1.90 0.62
C PHE A 160 2.57 0.86 0.51
N VAL A 161 1.53 0.93 1.33
CA VAL A 161 0.46 -0.08 1.37
C VAL A 161 -0.32 -0.13 0.06
N VAL A 162 -0.73 1.03 -0.48
CA VAL A 162 -1.42 1.10 -1.77
C VAL A 162 -0.51 0.64 -2.90
N GLY A 163 0.77 1.04 -2.87
CA GLY A 163 1.76 0.59 -3.84
C GLY A 163 2.00 -0.91 -3.80
N LEU A 164 2.01 -1.53 -2.62
CA LEU A 164 2.10 -2.99 -2.50
C LEU A 164 0.86 -3.67 -3.10
N CYS A 165 -0.35 -3.20 -2.77
CA CYS A 165 -1.58 -3.77 -3.32
C CYS A 165 -1.65 -3.67 -4.85
N LEU A 166 -1.24 -2.53 -5.41
CA LEU A 166 -1.31 -2.28 -6.85
C LEU A 166 -0.15 -2.89 -7.64
N CYS A 167 1.06 -2.90 -7.08
CA CYS A 167 2.30 -3.18 -7.82
C CYS A 167 2.98 -4.51 -7.48
N ILE A 168 2.61 -5.22 -6.40
CA ILE A 168 3.16 -6.56 -6.16
C ILE A 168 2.70 -7.48 -7.30
N ARG A 169 3.61 -7.74 -8.23
CA ARG A 169 3.54 -8.89 -9.12
C ARG A 169 4.40 -9.95 -8.45
N LEU A 170 3.77 -10.95 -7.84
CA LEU A 170 4.50 -12.09 -7.33
C LEU A 170 5.18 -12.76 -8.54
N PRO A 171 6.51 -12.87 -8.58
CA PRO A 171 7.17 -13.61 -9.63
C PRO A 171 6.79 -15.08 -9.45
N SER A 172 5.99 -15.64 -10.37
CA SER A 172 5.64 -17.07 -10.41
C SER A 172 6.89 -17.95 -10.35
N ASP A 173 8.00 -17.50 -10.94
CA ASP A 173 9.30 -18.19 -10.89
C ASP A 173 9.95 -18.26 -9.50
N SER A 174 9.61 -17.35 -8.57
CA SER A 174 10.21 -17.33 -7.23
C SER A 174 9.56 -18.30 -6.25
N ILE A 175 8.34 -18.77 -6.56
CA ILE A 175 7.64 -19.79 -5.77
C ILE A 175 8.13 -21.19 -6.16
N HIS A 176 8.55 -21.37 -7.42
CA HIS A 176 9.10 -22.62 -7.94
C HIS A 176 10.63 -22.72 -7.84
N ARG A 177 11.36 -21.61 -7.65
CA ARG A 177 12.81 -21.64 -7.38
C ARG A 177 13.14 -21.06 -6.02
N PHE A 178 12.77 -21.79 -4.97
CA PHE A 178 13.57 -21.68 -3.74
C PHE A 178 14.95 -22.30 -4.02
N PRO A 179 16.06 -21.73 -3.50
CA PRO A 179 17.44 -22.11 -3.83
C PRO A 179 17.87 -23.50 -3.31
N VAL A 180 16.92 -24.39 -3.02
CA VAL A 180 17.17 -25.78 -2.67
C VAL A 180 17.39 -26.61 -3.93
N GLU A 181 16.58 -26.43 -4.98
CA GLU A 181 16.71 -27.20 -6.23
C GLU A 181 17.91 -26.76 -7.09
N ALA A 182 18.25 -25.47 -7.09
CA ALA A 182 19.43 -24.96 -7.77
C ALA A 182 20.76 -25.46 -7.16
N LYS A 183 20.73 -25.95 -5.91
CA LYS A 183 21.87 -26.60 -5.27
C LYS A 183 21.98 -28.08 -5.65
N ILE A 184 20.85 -28.76 -5.86
CA ILE A 184 20.77 -30.17 -6.26
C ILE A 184 21.21 -30.33 -7.72
N GLU A 185 20.74 -29.48 -8.64
CA GLU A 185 21.19 -29.50 -10.04
C GLU A 185 22.69 -29.19 -10.19
N LYS A 186 23.26 -28.36 -9.30
CA LYS A 186 24.69 -28.06 -9.31
C LYS A 186 25.52 -29.20 -8.74
N SER A 187 25.03 -29.89 -7.70
CA SER A 187 25.73 -31.05 -7.14
C SER A 187 25.69 -32.25 -8.08
N GLU A 188 24.56 -32.49 -8.77
CA GLU A 188 24.45 -33.59 -9.74
C GLU A 188 25.35 -33.36 -10.97
N LYS A 189 25.43 -32.12 -11.49
CA LYS A 189 26.35 -31.81 -12.60
C LYS A 189 27.83 -31.86 -12.20
N GLU A 190 28.18 -31.49 -10.97
CA GLU A 190 29.57 -31.62 -10.48
C GLU A 190 29.97 -33.09 -10.20
N GLU A 191 29.03 -33.97 -9.82
CA GLU A 191 29.28 -35.40 -9.66
C GLU A 191 29.38 -36.15 -11.00
N GLU A 192 28.56 -35.82 -11.99
CA GLU A 192 28.66 -36.42 -13.34
C GLU A 192 29.96 -36.04 -14.05
N THR A 193 30.46 -34.83 -13.84
CA THR A 193 31.72 -34.38 -14.46
C THR A 193 32.94 -35.09 -13.85
N LYS A 194 32.91 -35.45 -12.56
CA LYS A 194 34.00 -36.19 -11.89
C LYS A 194 34.02 -37.68 -12.16
N LYS A 195 32.96 -38.26 -12.73
CA LYS A 195 32.88 -39.70 -13.03
C LYS A 195 33.33 -40.04 -14.46
N ASN A 196 33.52 -39.02 -15.29
CA ASN A 196 33.94 -39.13 -16.69
C ASN A 196 35.40 -38.70 -16.94
N ASP A 197 36.14 -38.34 -15.87
CA ASP A 197 37.60 -38.15 -15.84
C ASP A 197 38.25 -39.29 -15.01
#